data_AF-U7UKH4-F1
#
_entry.id   AF-U7UKH4-F1
#
_cell.length_a   1.000
_cell.length_b   1.000
_cell.length_c   1.000
_cell.angle_alpha   90.00
_cell.angle_beta   90.00
_cell.angle_gamma   90.00
#
_symmetry.space_group_name_H-M   'P 1'
#
loop_
_entity.id
_entity.type
_entity.pdbx_description
1 polymer ?
#
loop_
_entity_poly.entity_id
_entity_poly.type
_entity_poly.pdbx_seq_one_letter_code
_entity_poly.pdbx_strand_id
1 'polypeptide(L)'
;MLDVLFLLEANIAKDDYDVIVFKVLLYYYAVLKRKISFEKMTFDKVIGINDISEEYFIEVLLMMQEDGYIKNLVVKKAWGGDYILLSDFDEIKITSKGIEYLKENSKMQKE
;
A
#
# COMPACT_ATOMS: atom_id res chain seq x y z
N MET A 1 -13.42 21.42 -21.04
CA MET A 1 -14.43 20.34 -21.01
C MET A 1 -13.79 19.10 -21.61
N LEU A 2 -13.13 18.36 -20.73
CA LEU A 2 -12.72 16.98 -20.87
C LEU A 2 -13.05 16.45 -19.47
N ASP A 3 -14.11 15.64 -19.37
CA ASP A 3 -14.83 15.49 -18.11
C ASP A 3 -14.04 14.66 -17.09
N VAL A 4 -13.94 15.20 -15.87
CA VAL A 4 -13.46 14.52 -14.66
C VAL A 4 -14.26 13.23 -14.39
N LEU A 5 -15.45 13.13 -14.97
CA LEU A 5 -16.30 11.94 -14.98
C LEU A 5 -15.64 10.75 -15.74
N PHE A 6 -14.83 11.00 -16.77
CA PHE A 6 -14.14 9.94 -17.54
C PHE A 6 -13.00 9.26 -16.75
N LEU A 7 -12.40 9.95 -15.78
CA LEU A 7 -11.41 9.35 -14.86
C LEU A 7 -12.08 8.63 -13.68
N LEU A 8 -13.32 9.01 -13.32
CA LEU A 8 -14.12 8.34 -12.29
C LEU A 8 -14.87 7.10 -12.82
N GLU A 9 -15.10 7.02 -14.14
CA GLU A 9 -15.69 5.85 -14.80
C GLU A 9 -14.64 4.82 -15.28
N ALA A 10 -13.35 5.16 -15.22
CA ALA A 10 -12.27 4.18 -15.33
C ALA A 10 -12.21 3.41 -14.02
N ASN A 11 -12.94 2.28 -13.97
CA ASN A 11 -12.84 1.21 -12.99
C ASN A 11 -11.42 1.13 -12.40
N ILE A 12 -11.17 1.79 -11.25
CA ILE A 12 -9.81 1.89 -10.71
C ILE A 12 -9.36 0.47 -10.43
N ALA A 13 -8.40 0.03 -11.23
CA ALA A 13 -8.02 -1.37 -11.24
C ALA A 13 -7.43 -1.71 -9.87
N LYS A 14 -7.67 -2.93 -9.37
CA LYS A 14 -7.25 -3.32 -8.01
C LYS A 14 -5.73 -3.23 -7.82
N ASP A 15 -4.99 -3.25 -8.93
CA ASP A 15 -3.56 -3.11 -9.10
C ASP A 15 -3.10 -1.67 -9.39
N ASP A 16 -4.01 -0.68 -9.36
CA ASP A 16 -3.62 0.72 -9.45
C ASP A 16 -2.75 1.14 -8.24
N TYR A 17 -1.73 1.95 -8.50
CA TYR A 17 -0.79 2.42 -7.48
C TYR A 17 -1.49 3.06 -6.28
N ASP A 18 -2.42 3.99 -6.52
CA ASP A 18 -3.08 4.74 -5.46
C ASP A 18 -3.99 3.84 -4.62
N VAL A 19 -4.62 2.83 -5.24
CA VAL A 19 -5.42 1.82 -4.54
C VAL A 19 -4.56 0.96 -3.61
N ILE A 20 -3.41 0.51 -4.09
CA ILE A 20 -2.49 -0.31 -3.30
C ILE A 20 -1.97 0.51 -2.11
N VAL A 21 -1.46 1.72 -2.35
CA VAL A 21 -0.97 2.64 -1.32
C VAL A 21 -2.03 2.86 -0.25
N PHE A 22 -3.25 3.20 -0.68
CA PHE A 22 -4.36 3.45 0.23
C PHE A 22 -4.68 2.23 1.11
N LYS A 23 -4.83 1.04 0.52
CA LYS A 23 -5.13 -0.20 1.26
C LYS A 23 -4.03 -0.57 2.26
N VAL A 24 -2.76 -0.46 1.85
CA VAL A 24 -1.60 -0.71 2.72
C VAL A 24 -1.62 0.24 3.92
N LEU A 25 -1.80 1.54 3.68
CA LEU A 25 -1.85 2.53 4.76
C LEU A 25 -3.06 2.31 5.67
N LEU A 26 -4.23 2.01 5.11
CA LEU A 26 -5.45 1.74 5.88
C LEU A 26 -5.26 0.56 6.83
N TYR A 27 -4.66 -0.53 6.35
CA TYR A 27 -4.37 -1.71 7.15
C TYR A 27 -3.40 -1.39 8.31
N TYR A 28 -2.24 -0.80 8.02
CA TYR A 28 -1.27 -0.46 9.06
C TYR A 28 -1.79 0.61 10.03
N TYR A 29 -2.72 1.47 9.60
CA TYR A 29 -3.37 2.41 10.49
C TYR A 29 -4.34 1.72 11.47
N ALA A 30 -5.07 0.69 11.02
CA ALA A 30 -5.90 -0.14 11.89
C ALA A 30 -5.06 -0.91 12.93
N VAL A 31 -3.90 -1.44 12.50
CA VAL A 31 -2.89 -2.05 13.39
C VAL A 31 -2.37 -1.03 14.40
N LEU A 32 -1.96 0.17 13.95
CA LEU A 32 -1.47 1.25 14.83
C LEU A 32 -2.50 1.65 15.89
N LYS A 33 -3.79 1.71 15.51
CA LYS A 33 -4.91 2.00 16.42
C LYS A 33 -5.30 0.83 17.33
N ARG A 34 -4.62 -0.31 17.23
CA ARG A 34 -4.92 -1.54 17.98
C ARG A 34 -6.38 -2.01 17.76
N LYS A 35 -6.93 -1.76 16.58
CA LYS A 35 -8.26 -2.26 16.18
C LYS A 35 -8.17 -3.68 15.66
N ILE A 36 -7.02 -4.02 15.09
CA ILE A 36 -6.63 -5.36 14.65
C ILE A 36 -5.18 -5.62 15.08
N SER A 37 -4.77 -6.89 15.08
CA SER A 37 -3.35 -7.27 15.07
C SER A 37 -2.95 -7.57 13.62
N PHE A 38 -1.66 -7.44 13.31
CA PHE A 38 -1.18 -7.85 11.99
C PHE A 38 -1.43 -9.36 11.80
N GLU A 39 -1.96 -9.73 10.64
CA GLU A 39 -2.21 -11.11 10.24
C GLU A 39 -2.05 -11.18 8.71
N LYS A 40 -1.11 -12.02 8.25
CA LYS A 40 -0.64 -12.05 6.86
C LYS A 40 -1.75 -12.41 5.87
N MET A 41 -2.60 -13.40 6.16
CA MET A 41 -3.69 -13.78 5.25
C MET A 41 -4.70 -12.64 5.08
N THR A 42 -5.00 -11.90 6.15
CA THR A 42 -5.91 -10.75 6.13
C THR A 42 -5.26 -9.59 5.37
N PHE A 43 -3.97 -9.34 5.58
CA PHE A 43 -3.21 -8.36 4.81
C PHE A 43 -3.28 -8.65 3.31
N ASP A 44 -2.92 -9.86 2.89
CA ASP A 44 -2.90 -10.29 1.50
C ASP A 44 -4.29 -10.16 0.84
N LYS A 45 -5.36 -10.51 1.58
CA LYS A 45 -6.75 -10.34 1.13
C LYS A 45 -7.17 -8.88 0.98
N VAL A 46 -6.82 -8.02 1.93
CA VAL A 46 -7.17 -6.59 1.89
C VAL A 46 -6.49 -5.90 0.71
N ILE A 47 -5.21 -6.21 0.47
CA ILE A 47 -4.47 -5.66 -0.66
C ILE A 47 -5.02 -6.22 -1.98
N GLY A 48 -5.33 -7.53 -2.01
CA GLY A 48 -5.70 -8.24 -3.23
C GLY A 48 -4.48 -8.75 -3.97
N ILE A 49 -3.49 -9.29 -3.24
CA ILE A 49 -2.17 -9.66 -3.79
C ILE A 49 -2.23 -10.67 -4.95
N ASN A 50 -3.31 -11.44 -5.06
CA ASN A 50 -3.52 -12.38 -6.18
C ASN A 50 -3.76 -11.68 -7.53
N ASP A 51 -4.17 -10.41 -7.49
CA ASP A 51 -4.45 -9.59 -8.68
C ASP A 51 -3.24 -8.69 -9.03
N ILE A 52 -2.11 -8.80 -8.31
CA ILE A 52 -0.95 -7.89 -8.38
C ILE A 52 0.34 -8.72 -8.50
N SER A 53 1.24 -8.36 -9.41
CA SER A 53 2.55 -9.03 -9.44
C SER A 53 3.39 -8.70 -8.19
N GLU A 54 4.13 -9.68 -7.68
CA GLU A 54 4.97 -9.51 -6.50
C GLU A 54 6.03 -8.42 -6.70
N GLU A 55 6.68 -8.41 -7.86
CA GLU A 55 7.69 -7.40 -8.23
C GLU A 55 7.12 -5.98 -8.17
N TYR A 56 5.95 -5.76 -8.75
CA TYR A 56 5.30 -4.46 -8.73
C TYR A 56 4.89 -4.07 -7.31
N PHE A 57 4.34 -5.01 -6.53
CA PHE A 57 3.97 -4.74 -5.15
C PHE A 57 5.18 -4.33 -4.29
N ILE A 58 6.33 -4.99 -4.47
CA ILE A 58 7.57 -4.62 -3.77
C ILE A 58 8.03 -3.21 -4.18
N GLU A 59 7.99 -2.87 -5.47
CA GLU A 59 8.32 -1.51 -5.94
C GLU A 59 7.38 -0.46 -5.35
N VAL A 60 6.07 -0.74 -5.25
CA VAL A 60 5.13 0.16 -4.55
C VAL A 60 5.54 0.37 -3.09
N LEU A 61 5.88 -0.69 -2.37
CA LEU A 61 6.31 -0.56 -0.97
C LEU A 61 7.62 0.23 -0.84
N LEU A 62 8.56 0.06 -1.77
CA LEU A 62 9.80 0.85 -1.84
C LEU A 62 9.49 2.34 -2.03
N MET A 63 8.67 2.69 -3.03
CA MET A 63 8.23 4.07 -3.26
C MET A 63 7.52 4.65 -2.03
N MET A 64 6.64 3.88 -1.39
CA MET A 64 5.98 4.31 -0.15
C MET A 64 6.96 4.60 0.99
N GLN A 65 8.06 3.84 1.09
CA GLN A 65 9.09 4.09 2.09
C GLN A 65 9.95 5.30 1.73
N GLU A 66 10.34 5.46 0.46
CA GLU A 66 11.10 6.60 -0.03
C GLU A 66 10.33 7.92 0.13
N ASP A 67 9.03 7.89 -0.16
CA ASP A 67 8.11 9.01 0.08
C ASP A 67 7.82 9.21 1.57
N GLY A 68 8.21 8.27 2.44
CA GLY A 68 8.04 8.35 3.87
C GLY A 68 6.61 8.11 4.35
N TYR A 69 5.76 7.43 3.58
CA TYR A 69 4.43 6.99 4.02
C TYR A 69 4.51 5.80 4.98
N ILE A 70 5.49 4.92 4.79
CA ILE A 70 5.81 3.80 5.68
C ILE A 70 7.29 3.83 6.08
N LYS A 71 7.66 2.97 7.03
CA LYS A 71 9.05 2.76 7.46
C LYS A 71 9.26 1.31 7.92
N ASN A 72 10.53 0.95 8.09
CA ASN A 72 11.03 -0.38 8.48
C ASN A 72 10.89 -1.45 7.39
N LEU A 73 10.64 -1.07 6.15
CA LEU A 73 10.75 -1.99 5.03
C LEU A 73 12.24 -2.24 4.76
N VAL A 74 12.69 -3.49 4.86
CA VAL A 74 14.06 -3.89 4.54
C VAL A 74 14.02 -4.71 3.26
N VAL A 75 14.60 -4.16 2.20
CA VAL A 75 14.69 -4.82 0.89
C VAL A 75 16.15 -4.87 0.47
N LYS A 76 16.56 -5.99 -0.13
CA LYS A 76 17.87 -6.13 -0.76
C LYS A 76 17.70 -6.38 -2.24
N LYS A 77 18.38 -5.57 -3.05
CA LYS A 77 18.48 -5.81 -4.49
C LYS A 77 19.47 -6.93 -4.77
N ALA A 78 19.02 -7.99 -5.41
CA ALA A 78 19.86 -9.11 -5.83
C ALA A 78 20.64 -8.77 -7.10
N TRP A 79 21.71 -9.52 -7.35
CA TRP A 79 22.44 -9.45 -8.62
C TRP A 79 21.56 -10.07 -9.71
N GLY A 80 20.90 -9.22 -10.49
CA GLY A 80 19.89 -9.62 -11.48
C GLY A 80 18.78 -8.58 -11.67
N GLY A 81 18.58 -7.70 -10.67
CA GLY A 81 17.54 -6.67 -10.70
C GLY A 81 16.40 -6.94 -9.72
N ASP A 82 16.23 -8.20 -9.32
CA ASP A 82 15.16 -8.64 -8.40
C ASP A 82 15.32 -8.04 -7.00
N TYR A 83 14.19 -7.74 -6.38
CA TYR A 83 14.13 -7.31 -4.99
C TYR A 83 13.79 -8.49 -4.09
N ILE A 84 14.60 -8.69 -3.07
CA ILE A 84 14.36 -9.66 -2.00
C ILE A 84 13.87 -8.88 -0.79
N LEU A 85 12.62 -9.12 -0.40
CA LEU A 85 12.07 -8.62 0.86
C LEU A 85 12.76 -9.35 2.02
N LEU A 86 13.42 -8.60 2.90
CA LEU A 86 14.13 -9.13 4.07
C LEU A 86 13.40 -8.85 5.38
N SER A 87 12.54 -7.83 5.43
CA SER A 87 11.67 -7.56 6.57
C SER A 87 10.39 -8.39 6.49
N ASP A 88 9.93 -8.89 7.63
CA ASP A 88 8.57 -9.37 7.74
C ASP A 88 7.58 -8.20 7.61
N PHE A 89 6.43 -8.44 6.98
CA PHE A 89 5.43 -7.38 6.77
C PHE A 89 4.90 -6.79 8.09
N ASP A 90 4.93 -7.53 9.18
CA ASP A 90 4.48 -7.05 10.49
C ASP A 90 5.43 -6.02 11.14
N GLU A 91 6.68 -5.93 10.67
CA GLU A 91 7.65 -4.93 11.13
C GLU A 91 7.43 -3.54 10.53
N ILE A 92 6.73 -3.48 9.38
CA ILE A 92 6.41 -2.25 8.66
C ILE A 92 5.47 -1.38 9.50
N LYS A 93 5.73 -0.07 9.52
CA LYS A 93 4.90 0.89 10.25
C LYS A 93 4.50 2.06 9.38
N ILE A 94 3.24 2.46 9.48
CA ILE A 94 2.76 3.73 8.94
C ILE A 94 3.42 4.92 9.67
N THR A 95 3.71 5.99 8.93
CA THR A 95 4.27 7.24 9.48
C THR A 95 3.19 8.31 9.69
N SER A 96 3.56 9.47 10.22
CA SER A 96 2.65 10.63 10.26
C SER A 96 2.22 11.10 8.86
N LYS A 97 3.13 11.05 7.87
CA LYS A 97 2.84 11.43 6.48
C LYS A 97 1.87 10.44 5.82
N GLY A 98 2.01 9.13 6.10
CA GLY A 98 1.04 8.14 5.65
C GLY A 98 -0.36 8.35 6.26
N ILE A 99 -0.43 8.78 7.53
CA ILE A 99 -1.71 9.13 8.18
C ILE A 99 -2.33 10.39 7.56
N GLU A 100 -1.51 11.37 7.19
CA GLU A 100 -1.95 12.60 6.49
C GLU A 100 -2.54 12.26 5.12
N TYR A 101 -1.86 11.43 4.32
CA TYR A 101 -2.36 10.93 3.05
C TYR A 101 -3.77 10.31 3.20
N LEU A 102 -3.99 9.45 4.21
CA LEU A 102 -5.31 8.85 4.46
C LEU A 102 -6.41 9.87 4.80
N LYS A 103 -6.07 11.00 5.44
CA LYS A 103 -7.04 12.05 5.78
C LYS A 103 -7.46 12.83 4.54
N GLU A 104 -6.48 13.19 3.71
CA GLU A 104 -6.69 13.94 2.47
C GLU A 104 -7.46 13.10 1.44
N ASN A 105 -7.15 11.81 1.35
CA ASN A 105 -7.79 10.85 0.46
C ASN A 105 -8.94 10.06 1.12
N SER A 106 -9.53 10.59 2.20
CA SER A 106 -10.62 9.95 2.94
C SER A 106 -11.87 9.63 2.09
N LYS A 107 -12.01 10.20 0.89
CA LYS A 107 -13.07 9.83 -0.07
C LYS A 107 -12.91 8.39 -0.59
N MET A 108 -11.69 7.87 -0.69
CA MET A 108 -11.41 6.48 -1.08
C MET A 108 -11.85 5.46 -0.01
N GLN A 109 -12.20 5.90 1.21
CA GLN A 109 -12.74 5.00 2.26
C GLN A 109 -14.21 4.62 2.02
N LYS A 110 -14.88 5.22 1.02
CA LYS A 110 -16.32 5.04 0.77
C LYS A 110 -16.63 4.08 -0.38
N GLU A 111 -15.62 3.49 -1.00
CA GLU A 111 -15.73 2.55 -2.12
C GLU A 111 -15.71 1.09 -1.66
#